data_AF-A0A7V8K1H0-F1
#
_entry.id   AF-A0A7V8K1H0-F1
#
_cell.length_a   1.000
_cell.length_b   1.000
_cell.length_c   1.000
_cell.angle_alpha   90.00
_cell.angle_beta   90.00
_cell.angle_gamma   90.00
#
_symmetry.space_group_name_H-M   'P 1'
#
loop_
_entity.id
_entity.type
_entity.pdbx_description
1 polymer ?
#
loop_
_entity_poly.entity_id
_entity_poly.type
_entity_poly.pdbx_seq_one_letter_code
_entity_poly.pdbx_strand_id
1 'polypeptide(L)'
;MRVDDIGGVLTVPDFTGNRFFNTFGNLLAYPRAGLLFVDFDSGEMLHVAATAEIVIDGPELASFEGAERLLRLRVQQVLRRPGALPLRWGAAQLSPFLERMGQWAEATA
;
A
#
# COMPACT_ATOMS: atom_id res chain seq x y z
N MET A 1 0.90 -1.63 6.13
CA MET A 1 0.49 -2.95 5.62
C MET A 1 1.23 -4.01 6.43
N ARG A 2 0.51 -5.00 6.95
CA ARG A 2 1.06 -6.16 7.64
C ARG A 2 1.02 -7.36 6.67
N VAL A 3 2.09 -8.16 6.64
CA VAL A 3 2.08 -9.48 6.01
C VAL A 3 1.69 -10.46 7.09
N ASP A 4 0.62 -11.23 6.87
CA ASP A 4 0.13 -12.16 7.87
C ASP A 4 0.92 -13.48 7.76
N ASP A 5 1.33 -14.05 8.90
CA ASP A 5 2.27 -15.19 8.97
C ASP A 5 1.75 -16.46 8.26
N ILE A 6 0.44 -16.58 8.04
CA ILE A 6 -0.20 -17.75 7.45
C ILE A 6 -1.11 -17.35 6.29
N GLY A 7 -0.97 -18.03 5.16
CA GLY A 7 -1.99 -18.05 4.10
C GLY A 7 -1.88 -16.95 3.03
N GLY A 8 -0.73 -16.26 2.93
CA GLY A 8 -0.47 -15.30 1.85
C GLY A 8 -1.45 -14.12 1.87
N VAL A 9 -1.77 -13.62 3.05
CA VAL A 9 -2.68 -12.49 3.24
C VAL A 9 -1.88 -11.24 3.56
N LEU A 10 -2.22 -10.14 2.91
CA LEU A 10 -1.75 -8.81 3.24
C LEU A 10 -2.91 -8.04 3.87
N THR A 11 -2.68 -7.49 5.06
CA THR A 11 -3.69 -6.71 5.79
C THR A 11 -3.30 -5.24 5.80
N VAL A 12 -4.17 -4.39 5.29
CA VAL A 12 -3.96 -2.95 5.16
C VAL A 12 -5.02 -2.22 5.98
N PRO A 13 -4.65 -1.57 7.10
CA PRO A 13 -5.58 -0.70 7.83
C PRO A 13 -5.86 0.57 7.02
N ASP A 14 -7.12 0.98 6.99
CA ASP A 14 -7.57 2.25 6.41
C ASP A 14 -7.88 3.27 7.51
N PHE A 15 -7.43 4.50 7.28
CA PHE A 15 -7.51 5.62 8.22
C PHE A 15 -8.20 6.81 7.54
N THR A 16 -8.77 7.69 8.36
CA THR A 16 -9.58 8.85 7.95
C THR A 16 -8.93 9.77 6.89
N GLY A 17 -7.59 9.78 6.78
CA GLY A 17 -6.85 10.59 5.79
C GLY A 17 -6.66 9.95 4.41
N ASN A 18 -6.68 8.62 4.31
CA ASN A 18 -6.41 7.90 3.05
C ASN A 18 -7.69 7.51 2.31
N ARG A 19 -8.78 7.25 3.07
CA ARG A 19 -10.18 6.93 2.70
C ARG A 19 -10.45 5.92 1.59
N PHE A 20 -9.48 5.58 0.74
CA PHE A 20 -9.54 4.63 -0.37
C PHE A 20 -10.90 4.65 -1.10
N PHE A 21 -11.50 5.84 -1.28
CA PHE A 21 -12.95 5.94 -1.49
C PHE A 21 -13.37 5.34 -2.84
N ASN A 22 -12.55 5.55 -3.86
CA ASN A 22 -12.72 4.92 -5.17
C ASN A 22 -12.28 3.44 -5.19
N THR A 23 -11.43 3.02 -4.26
CA THR A 23 -10.92 1.64 -4.20
C THR A 23 -11.92 0.73 -3.52
N PHE A 24 -12.46 1.10 -2.35
CA PHE A 24 -13.38 0.24 -1.61
C PHE A 24 -14.71 0.00 -2.32
N GLY A 25 -15.31 1.03 -2.92
CA GLY A 25 -16.53 0.85 -3.70
C GLY A 25 -16.33 -0.15 -4.86
N ASN A 26 -15.21 -0.04 -5.56
CA ASN A 26 -14.85 -0.99 -6.62
C ASN A 26 -14.60 -2.40 -6.09
N LEU A 27 -13.92 -2.53 -4.94
CA LEU A 27 -13.62 -3.84 -4.36
C LEU A 27 -14.85 -4.53 -3.77
N LEU A 28 -15.84 -3.77 -3.29
CA LEU A 28 -17.14 -4.32 -2.87
C LEU A 28 -17.92 -4.91 -4.05
N ALA A 29 -17.86 -4.27 -5.22
CA ALA A 29 -18.51 -4.78 -6.43
C ALA A 29 -17.71 -5.89 -7.12
N TYR A 30 -16.38 -5.75 -7.15
CA TYR A 30 -15.43 -6.63 -7.82
C TYR A 30 -14.21 -6.85 -6.93
N PRO A 31 -14.14 -7.96 -6.17
CA PRO A 31 -13.11 -8.17 -5.15
C PRO A 31 -11.75 -8.57 -5.74
N ARG A 32 -11.39 -8.07 -6.93
CA ARG A 32 -10.11 -8.33 -7.59
C ARG A 32 -9.19 -7.12 -7.40
N ALA A 33 -8.04 -7.35 -6.79
CA ALA A 33 -7.03 -6.34 -6.56
C ALA A 33 -5.71 -6.72 -7.23
N GLY A 34 -4.99 -5.72 -7.73
CA GLY A 34 -3.62 -5.86 -8.20
C GLY A 34 -2.71 -4.96 -7.35
N LEU A 35 -1.63 -5.51 -6.82
CA LEU A 35 -0.56 -4.73 -6.20
C LEU A 35 0.68 -4.76 -7.08
N LEU A 36 1.39 -3.64 -7.10
CA LEU A 36 2.68 -3.50 -7.75
C LEU A 36 3.69 -3.05 -6.70
N PHE A 37 4.70 -3.88 -6.47
CA PHE A 37 5.87 -3.50 -5.68
C PHE A 37 7.01 -3.22 -6.63
N VAL A 38 7.72 -2.13 -6.37
CA VAL A 38 8.80 -1.64 -7.22
C VAL A 38 10.03 -1.44 -6.37
N ASP A 39 11.12 -2.07 -6.77
CA ASP A 39 12.46 -1.68 -6.38
C ASP A 39 12.95 -0.64 -7.39
N PHE A 40 13.02 0.62 -6.95
CA PHE A 40 13.41 1.74 -7.80
C PHE A 40 14.92 1.75 -8.12
N ASP A 41 15.74 1.09 -7.31
CA ASP A 41 17.19 1.04 -7.49
C ASP A 41 17.56 -0.01 -8.56
N SER A 42 17.05 -1.23 -8.42
CA SER A 42 17.32 -2.31 -9.39
C SER A 42 16.39 -2.32 -10.60
N GLY A 43 15.24 -1.63 -10.51
CA GLY A 43 14.16 -1.70 -11.49
C GLY A 43 13.39 -3.02 -11.46
N GLU A 44 13.54 -3.81 -10.41
CA GLU A 44 12.77 -5.03 -10.19
C GLU A 44 11.31 -4.71 -9.85
N MET A 45 10.39 -5.49 -10.44
CA MET A 45 8.96 -5.37 -10.18
C MET A 45 8.35 -6.68 -9.71
N LEU A 46 7.44 -6.59 -8.75
CA LEU A 46 6.59 -7.69 -8.31
C LEU A 46 5.12 -7.32 -8.54
N HIS A 47 4.47 -8.06 -9.43
CA HIS A 47 3.03 -7.96 -9.64
C HIS A 47 2.34 -9.01 -8.80
N VAL A 48 1.36 -8.59 -8.00
CA VAL A 48 0.59 -9.48 -7.13
C VAL A 48 -0.88 -9.35 -7.49
N ALA A 49 -1.47 -10.45 -7.94
CA ALA A 49 -2.92 -10.55 -8.08
C ALA A 49 -3.49 -11.07 -6.76
N ALA A 50 -4.52 -10.41 -6.24
CA ALA A 50 -5.14 -10.75 -4.98
C ALA A 50 -6.68 -10.67 -5.06
N THR A 51 -7.33 -11.37 -4.14
CA THR A 51 -8.75 -11.17 -3.84
C THR A 51 -8.87 -10.32 -2.59
N ALA A 52 -9.71 -9.29 -2.65
CA ALA A 52 -9.91 -8.34 -1.58
C ALA A 52 -11.13 -8.68 -0.71
N GLU A 53 -11.03 -8.36 0.56
CA GLU A 53 -12.11 -8.40 1.54
C GLU A 53 -12.00 -7.18 2.46
N ILE A 54 -13.13 -6.57 2.79
CA ILE A 54 -13.18 -5.42 3.69
C ILE A 54 -13.74 -5.88 5.04
N VAL A 55 -12.97 -5.69 6.09
CA VAL A 55 -13.35 -5.99 7.49
C VAL A 55 -13.70 -4.67 8.16
N ILE A 56 -14.93 -4.56 8.66
CA ILE A 56 -15.46 -3.31 9.24
C ILE A 56 -15.63 -3.36 10.76
N ASP A 57 -15.40 -4.52 11.38
CA ASP A 57 -15.50 -4.74 12.82
C ASP A 57 -14.62 -5.91 13.29
N GLY A 58 -14.61 -6.16 14.60
CA GLY A 58 -13.96 -7.32 15.20
C GLY A 58 -12.62 -7.04 15.90
N PRO A 59 -12.08 -8.05 16.60
CA PRO A 59 -10.91 -7.90 17.46
C PRO A 59 -9.63 -7.56 16.69
N GLU A 60 -9.52 -8.02 15.43
CA GLU A 60 -8.39 -7.70 14.59
C GLU A 60 -8.36 -6.21 14.21
N LEU A 61 -9.51 -5.63 13.81
CA LEU A 61 -9.60 -4.19 13.56
C LEU A 61 -9.31 -3.38 14.83
N ALA A 62 -9.83 -3.82 15.99
CA ALA A 62 -9.57 -3.17 17.27
C ALA A 62 -8.08 -3.16 17.67
N SER A 63 -7.24 -4.02 17.09
CA SER A 63 -5.80 -4.01 17.31
C SER A 63 -5.05 -2.91 16.53
N PHE A 64 -5.71 -2.27 15.55
CA PHE A 64 -5.18 -1.13 14.80
C PHE A 64 -5.83 0.17 15.30
N GLU A 65 -5.15 0.87 16.20
CA GLU A 65 -5.64 2.12 16.78
C GLU A 65 -5.94 3.16 15.68
N GLY A 66 -7.16 3.70 15.68
CA GLY A 66 -7.61 4.72 14.71
C GLY A 66 -7.96 4.21 13.32
N ALA A 67 -7.83 2.91 13.04
CA ALA A 67 -8.29 2.33 11.78
C ALA A 67 -9.83 2.25 11.76
N GLU A 68 -10.43 2.64 10.64
CA GLU A 68 -11.89 2.57 10.46
C GLU A 68 -12.33 1.21 9.90
N ARG A 69 -11.45 0.54 9.16
CA ARG A 69 -11.67 -0.75 8.50
C ARG A 69 -10.33 -1.36 8.08
N LEU A 70 -10.32 -2.66 7.82
CA LEU A 70 -9.17 -3.36 7.25
C LEU A 70 -9.49 -3.82 5.83
N LEU A 71 -8.51 -3.69 4.95
CA LEU A 71 -8.47 -4.34 3.65
C LEU A 71 -7.60 -5.60 3.75
N ARG A 72 -8.21 -6.77 3.66
CA ARG A 72 -7.50 -8.05 3.54
C ARG A 72 -7.34 -8.42 2.08
N LEU A 73 -6.13 -8.77 1.70
CA LEU A 73 -5.76 -9.12 0.33
C LEU A 73 -5.16 -10.51 0.34
N ARG A 74 -5.95 -11.50 -0.10
CA ARG A 74 -5.47 -12.87 -0.27
C ARG A 74 -4.76 -13.00 -1.61
N VAL A 75 -3.46 -13.22 -1.58
CA VAL A 75 -2.63 -13.41 -2.77
C VAL A 75 -3.08 -14.66 -3.53
N GLN A 76 -3.31 -14.47 -4.83
CA GLN A 76 -3.69 -15.53 -5.77
C GLN A 76 -2.52 -15.93 -6.66
N GLN A 77 -1.80 -14.93 -7.16
CA GLN A 77 -0.66 -15.14 -8.04
C GLN A 77 0.36 -14.03 -7.86
N VAL A 78 1.63 -14.39 -8.02
CA VAL A 78 2.76 -13.48 -7.99
C VAL A 78 3.55 -13.63 -9.27
N LEU A 79 3.91 -12.52 -9.91
CA LEU A 79 4.79 -12.47 -11.06
C LEU A 79 5.95 -11.53 -10.74
N ARG A 80 7.17 -12.09 -10.65
CA ARG A 80 8.41 -11.34 -10.54
C ARG A 80 8.92 -10.97 -11.93
N ARG A 81 9.33 -9.71 -12.10
CA ARG A 81 9.90 -9.16 -13.35
C ARG A 81 11.22 -8.45 -13.04
N PRO A 82 12.35 -9.17 -13.13
CA PRO A 82 13.67 -8.59 -12.83
C PRO A 82 14.02 -7.47 -13.83
N GLY A 83 14.46 -6.31 -13.33
CA GLY A 83 14.95 -5.19 -14.13
C GLY A 83 13.99 -4.64 -15.19
N ALA A 84 12.69 -4.93 -15.08
CA ALA A 84 11.72 -4.68 -16.14
C ALA A 84 11.18 -3.25 -16.16
N LEU A 85 11.42 -2.47 -15.11
CA LEU A 85 11.03 -1.06 -15.07
C LEU A 85 11.99 -0.26 -15.97
N PRO A 86 11.53 0.44 -17.01
CA PRO A 86 12.43 1.17 -17.93
C PRO A 86 12.90 2.52 -17.37
N LEU A 87 12.22 3.02 -16.33
CA LEU A 87 12.57 4.29 -15.68
C LEU A 87 13.71 4.09 -14.69
N ARG A 88 14.57 5.10 -14.56
CA ARG A 88 15.67 5.15 -13.59
C ARG A 88 15.52 6.42 -12.77
N TRP A 89 15.45 6.28 -11.45
CA TRP A 89 15.35 7.40 -10.54
C TRP A 89 16.74 7.81 -10.07
N GLY A 90 16.93 9.11 -9.88
CA GLY A 90 18.06 9.64 -9.12
C GLY A 90 17.73 9.68 -7.63
N ALA A 91 18.65 10.23 -6.83
CA ALA A 91 18.41 10.48 -5.41
C ALA A 91 17.10 11.26 -5.21
N ALA A 92 16.32 10.88 -4.20
CA ALA A 92 15.09 11.59 -3.86
C ALA A 92 15.39 13.07 -3.59
N GLN A 93 14.73 13.95 -4.33
CA GLN A 93 14.86 15.40 -4.16
C GLN A 93 13.62 15.92 -3.45
N LEU A 94 13.83 16.82 -2.50
CA LEU A 94 12.75 17.55 -1.86
C LEU A 94 12.00 18.37 -2.92
N SER A 95 10.67 18.42 -2.80
CA SER A 95 9.84 19.21 -3.69
C SER A 95 10.27 20.69 -3.65
N PRO A 96 10.42 21.38 -4.81
CA PRO A 96 10.77 22.80 -4.85
C PRO A 96 9.69 23.70 -4.25
N PHE A 97 8.52 23.14 -3.92
CA PHE A 97 7.44 23.83 -3.22
C PHE A 97 7.63 23.85 -1.70
N LEU A 98 8.48 22.97 -1.14
CA LEU A 98 8.72 22.89 0.31
C LEU A 98 9.42 24.15 0.85
N GLU A 99 10.29 24.78 0.06
CA GLU A 99 10.97 26.03 0.43
C GLU A 99 9.98 27.16 0.77
N ARG A 100 8.79 27.15 0.15
CA ARG A 100 7.74 28.14 0.39
C ARG A 100 6.81 27.81 1.56
N MET A 101 6.91 26.60 2.14
CA MET A 101 5.98 26.11 3.15
C MET A 101 6.54 26.17 4.59
N GLY A 102 7.64 26.91 4.83
CA GLY A 102 8.23 27.12 6.16
C GLY A 102 9.49 26.29 6.45
N GLN A 103 10.03 26.38 7.67
CA GLN A 103 11.25 25.64 8.06
C GLN A 103 10.93 24.18 8.38
N TRP A 104 10.99 23.29 7.38
CA TRP A 104 10.84 21.84 7.52
C TRP A 104 12.13 21.14 8.01
N ALA A 105 13.06 21.87 8.64
CA ALA A 105 14.43 21.40 8.90
C ALA A 105 14.64 20.62 10.22
N GLU A 106 13.63 20.48 11.09
CA GLU A 106 13.84 19.90 12.44
C GLU A 106 13.01 18.65 12.74
N ALA A 107 12.84 17.76 11.77
CA ALA A 107 12.37 16.40 12.04
C ALA A 107 13.40 15.36 11.58
N THR A 108 14.59 15.41 12.19
CA THR A 108 15.57 14.31 12.12
C THR A 108 16.12 14.03 13.51
N ALA A 109 15.61 12.95 14.13
CA ALA A 109 16.36 12.01 14.94
C ALA A 109 15.59 10.67 14.92
#